data_AF-F0SB10-F1
#
_entry.id   AF-F0SB10-F1
#
_cell.length_a   1.000
_cell.length_b   1.000
_cell.length_c   1.000
_cell.angle_alpha   90.00
_cell.angle_beta   90.00
_cell.angle_gamma   90.00
#
_symmetry.space_group_name_H-M   'P 1'
#
loop_
_entity.id
_entity.type
_entity.pdbx_description
1 polymer ?
#
loop_
_entity_poly.entity_id
_entity_poly.type
_entity_poly.pdbx_seq_one_letter_code
_entity_poly.pdbx_strand_id
1 'polypeptide(L)'
;MVFSVINCNLSIRGNYMKLVEISAKINAPIEKVWKFWNDTEHVKKWNKASPNWHTPHAENDLRENGGFNIIMEAKDKSFSFDFSGRYTKVICQKEIAFTLGDQRKVDIIFNDKGDHIEIIETFEAEQENPIEMQQKGWQSILNNFKKYVESH
;
A
#
# COMPACT_ATOMS: atom_id res chain seq x y z
N MET A 1 3.93 -1.29 51.12
CA MET A 1 3.99 -0.61 49.81
C MET A 1 3.78 -1.69 48.76
N VAL A 2 2.54 -1.88 48.31
CA VAL A 2 2.14 -2.99 47.44
C VAL A 2 1.72 -2.37 46.11
N PHE A 3 2.53 -2.55 45.06
CA PHE A 3 2.17 -2.11 43.71
C PHE A 3 1.28 -3.17 43.08
N SER A 4 0.02 -2.80 42.86
CA SER A 4 -0.98 -3.58 42.16
C SER A 4 -0.62 -3.66 40.67
N VAL A 5 -0.45 -4.88 40.17
CA VAL A 5 -0.35 -5.17 38.75
C VAL A 5 -1.74 -4.99 38.16
N ILE A 6 -1.95 -3.93 37.39
CA ILE A 6 -3.15 -3.78 36.58
C ILE A 6 -3.01 -4.74 35.40
N ASN A 7 -3.54 -5.96 35.57
CA ASN A 7 -3.92 -6.83 34.48
C ASN A 7 -5.09 -6.16 33.75
N CYS A 8 -4.79 -5.46 32.66
CA CYS A 8 -5.82 -4.95 31.76
C CYS A 8 -6.29 -6.10 30.85
N ASN A 9 -7.31 -6.83 31.31
CA ASN A 9 -8.13 -7.68 30.47
C ASN A 9 -8.98 -6.80 29.56
N LEU A 10 -8.54 -6.60 28.31
CA LEU A 10 -9.40 -6.08 27.25
C LEU A 10 -9.93 -7.25 26.41
N SER A 11 -11.01 -7.84 26.89
CA SER A 11 -11.91 -8.62 26.04
C SER A 11 -12.77 -7.64 25.22
N ILE A 12 -12.25 -7.21 24.07
CA ILE A 12 -13.09 -6.65 23.00
C ILE A 12 -13.21 -7.73 21.92
N ARG A 13 -14.39 -8.33 21.79
CA ARG A 13 -14.79 -9.11 20.62
C ARG A 13 -14.97 -8.15 19.44
N GLY A 14 -13.87 -7.72 18.84
CA GLY A 14 -13.83 -7.24 17.46
C GLY A 14 -13.18 -8.33 16.62
N ASN A 15 -13.64 -8.54 15.38
CA ASN A 15 -12.85 -9.30 14.42
C ASN A 15 -11.48 -8.60 14.31
N TYR A 16 -10.44 -9.13 14.97
CA TYR A 16 -9.09 -8.61 14.83
C TYR A 16 -8.61 -9.00 13.44
N MET A 17 -8.78 -8.10 12.47
CA MET A 17 -8.09 -8.22 11.20
C MET A 17 -6.60 -8.21 11.48
N LYS A 18 -5.89 -9.21 10.96
CA LYS A 18 -4.45 -9.33 11.19
C LYS A 18 -3.73 -8.30 10.33
N LEU A 19 -2.92 -7.47 10.96
CA LEU A 19 -2.07 -6.51 10.25
C LEU A 19 -0.87 -7.24 9.63
N VAL A 20 -0.55 -6.87 8.40
CA VAL A 20 0.61 -7.34 7.65
C VAL A 20 1.45 -6.13 7.31
N GLU A 21 2.74 -6.25 7.54
CA GLU A 21 3.73 -5.21 7.21
C GLU A 21 4.68 -5.74 6.14
N ILE A 22 4.97 -4.89 5.16
CA ILE A 22 6.01 -5.07 4.15
C ILE A 22 6.85 -3.80 4.07
N SER A 23 8.07 -3.92 3.56
CA SER A 23 8.95 -2.77 3.41
C SER A 23 9.92 -2.90 2.24
N ALA A 24 10.43 -1.75 1.80
CA ALA A 24 11.49 -1.69 0.82
C ALA A 24 12.36 -0.44 1.02
N LYS A 25 13.67 -0.62 0.81
CA LYS A 25 14.64 0.48 0.74
C LYS A 25 14.77 0.92 -0.72
N ILE A 26 14.60 2.20 -1.00
CA ILE A 26 14.65 2.76 -2.35
C ILE A 26 15.76 3.79 -2.44
N ASN A 27 16.72 3.54 -3.32
CA ASN A 27 17.91 4.36 -3.50
C ASN A 27 17.60 5.51 -4.47
N ALA A 28 16.76 6.45 -4.03
CA ALA A 28 16.34 7.62 -4.77
C ALA A 28 15.89 8.74 -3.83
N PRO A 29 15.94 10.02 -4.24
CA PRO A 29 15.45 11.13 -3.40
C PRO A 29 13.94 11.07 -3.19
N ILE A 30 13.46 11.58 -2.05
CA ILE A 30 12.04 11.52 -1.65
C ILE A 30 11.11 12.18 -2.65
N GLU A 31 11.53 13.25 -3.31
CA GLU A 31 10.74 13.95 -4.34
C GLU A 31 10.41 13.01 -5.50
N LYS A 32 11.39 12.19 -5.90
CA LYS A 32 11.23 11.23 -7.00
C LYS A 32 10.35 10.06 -6.57
N VAL A 33 10.62 9.50 -5.39
CA VAL A 33 9.83 8.41 -4.82
C VAL A 33 8.36 8.83 -4.70
N TRP A 34 8.10 9.99 -4.09
CA TRP A 34 6.76 10.53 -3.91
C TRP A 34 6.07 10.80 -5.25
N LYS A 35 6.77 11.41 -6.22
CA LYS A 35 6.20 11.64 -7.56
C LYS A 35 5.80 10.33 -8.23
N PHE A 36 6.70 9.34 -8.25
CA PHE A 36 6.45 8.08 -8.97
C PHE A 36 5.40 7.21 -8.28
N TRP A 37 5.26 7.35 -6.96
CA TRP A 37 4.21 6.66 -6.21
C TRP A 37 2.82 7.17 -6.59
N ASN A 38 2.68 8.48 -6.83
CA ASN A 38 1.38 9.13 -6.92
C ASN A 38 0.93 9.47 -8.35
N ASP A 39 1.86 9.75 -9.26
CA ASP A 39 1.50 10.14 -10.62
C ASP A 39 0.98 8.92 -11.42
N THR A 40 -0.24 9.03 -11.94
CA THR A 40 -0.94 7.92 -12.62
C THR A 40 -0.14 7.35 -13.80
N GLU A 41 0.65 8.16 -14.50
CA GLU A 41 1.49 7.72 -15.61
C GLU A 41 2.67 6.82 -15.16
N HIS A 42 3.12 7.00 -13.92
CA HIS A 42 4.10 6.13 -13.28
C HIS A 42 3.42 4.90 -12.67
N VAL A 43 2.30 5.08 -11.97
CA VAL A 43 1.50 3.99 -11.37
C VAL A 43 1.18 2.89 -12.36
N LYS A 44 0.69 3.23 -13.56
CA LYS A 44 0.38 2.26 -14.63
C LYS A 44 1.57 1.39 -15.05
N LYS A 45 2.81 1.83 -14.80
CA LYS A 45 4.04 1.12 -15.24
C LYS A 45 4.54 0.13 -14.20
N TRP A 46 4.45 0.47 -12.92
CA TRP A 46 4.95 -0.35 -11.82
C TRP A 46 3.86 -1.20 -11.14
N ASN A 47 2.60 -0.73 -11.11
CA ASN A 47 1.50 -1.41 -10.44
C ASN A 47 0.95 -2.57 -11.29
N LYS A 48 1.78 -3.57 -11.53
CA LYS A 48 1.44 -4.80 -12.23
C LYS A 48 1.97 -6.01 -11.47
N ALA A 49 1.11 -7.00 -11.28
CA ALA A 49 1.52 -8.27 -10.69
C ALA A 49 2.42 -9.09 -11.63
N SER A 50 2.19 -9.00 -12.95
CA SER A 50 3.01 -9.67 -13.96
C SER A 50 2.92 -9.01 -15.35
N PRO A 51 3.77 -9.38 -16.34
CA PRO A 51 3.72 -8.84 -17.70
C PRO A 51 2.42 -9.10 -18.47
N ASN A 52 1.62 -10.07 -18.01
CA ASN A 52 0.34 -10.44 -18.59
C ASN A 52 -0.81 -9.55 -18.13
N TRP A 53 -0.55 -8.59 -17.22
CA TRP A 53 -1.52 -7.62 -16.74
C TRP A 53 -1.25 -6.24 -17.35
N HIS A 54 -2.30 -5.44 -17.46
CA HIS A 54 -2.23 -4.03 -17.82
C HIS A 54 -3.23 -3.21 -17.00
N THR A 55 -3.03 -1.89 -16.98
CA THR A 55 -3.88 -0.95 -16.23
C THR A 55 -4.59 -0.04 -17.23
N PRO A 56 -5.80 -0.39 -17.72
CA PRO A 56 -6.53 0.44 -18.69
C PRO A 56 -6.96 1.80 -18.12
N HIS A 57 -7.14 1.90 -16.80
CA HIS A 57 -7.63 3.10 -16.15
C HIS A 57 -6.94 3.32 -14.81
N ALA A 58 -6.53 4.56 -14.55
CA ALA A 58 -5.99 4.98 -13.26
C ALA A 58 -6.38 6.44 -13.02
N GLU A 59 -7.10 6.67 -11.93
CA GLU A 59 -7.44 7.98 -11.38
C GLU A 59 -6.84 8.09 -9.98
N ASN A 60 -6.28 9.26 -9.67
CA ASN A 60 -5.70 9.53 -8.36
C ASN A 60 -5.94 10.98 -7.94
N ASP A 61 -6.85 11.21 -6.99
CA ASP A 61 -7.06 12.48 -6.31
C ASP A 61 -6.33 12.46 -4.96
N LEU A 62 -5.00 12.65 -4.98
CA LEU A 62 -4.14 12.55 -3.80
C LEU A 62 -4.30 13.75 -2.86
N ARG A 63 -5.36 13.71 -2.06
CA ARG A 63 -5.63 14.63 -0.94
C ARG A 63 -6.47 13.91 0.10
N GLU A 64 -6.50 14.43 1.33
CA GLU A 64 -7.41 13.92 2.36
C GLU A 64 -8.86 13.94 1.86
N ASN A 65 -9.58 12.83 2.05
CA ASN A 65 -10.92 12.57 1.50
C ASN A 65 -11.01 12.51 -0.03
N GLY A 66 -9.90 12.58 -0.76
CA GLY A 66 -9.82 12.23 -2.18
C GLY A 66 -9.96 10.73 -2.41
N GLY A 67 -10.21 10.34 -3.65
CA GLY A 67 -10.36 8.94 -4.05
C GLY A 67 -9.32 8.54 -5.08
N PHE A 68 -9.04 7.25 -5.14
CA PHE A 68 -8.30 6.65 -6.25
C PHE A 68 -9.07 5.45 -6.79
N ASN A 69 -8.89 5.19 -8.08
CA ASN A 69 -9.38 4.00 -8.73
C ASN A 69 -8.35 3.54 -9.77
N ILE A 70 -7.86 2.31 -9.59
CA ILE A 70 -6.92 1.68 -10.51
C ILE A 70 -7.52 0.35 -10.94
N ILE A 71 -7.90 0.27 -12.21
CA ILE A 71 -8.41 -0.96 -12.81
C ILE A 71 -7.22 -1.74 -13.36
N MET A 72 -7.04 -2.97 -12.89
CA MET A 72 -6.02 -3.90 -13.37
C MET A 72 -6.70 -5.07 -14.08
N GLU A 73 -6.28 -5.33 -15.32
CA GLU A 73 -6.87 -6.38 -16.16
C GLU A 73 -5.79 -7.33 -16.67
N ALA A 74 -6.11 -8.62 -16.69
CA ALA A 74 -5.35 -9.58 -17.47
C ALA A 74 -5.54 -9.29 -18.96
N LYS A 75 -4.47 -9.32 -19.76
CA LYS A 75 -4.50 -8.99 -21.19
C LYS A 75 -5.40 -9.92 -22.00
N ASP A 76 -5.64 -11.13 -21.52
CA ASP A 76 -6.57 -12.10 -22.11
C ASP A 76 -8.04 -11.85 -21.70
N LYS A 77 -8.29 -10.81 -20.89
CA LYS A 77 -9.60 -10.43 -20.35
C LYS A 77 -10.26 -11.50 -19.47
N SER A 78 -9.49 -12.48 -19.01
CA SER A 78 -10.00 -13.54 -18.13
C SER A 78 -10.33 -13.04 -16.72
N PHE A 79 -9.65 -11.97 -16.29
CA PHE A 79 -9.79 -11.42 -14.95
C PHE A 79 -9.60 -9.90 -14.95
N SER A 80 -10.39 -9.22 -14.13
CA SER A 80 -10.28 -7.79 -13.84
C SER A 80 -10.38 -7.58 -12.33
N PHE A 81 -9.59 -6.65 -11.82
CA PHE A 81 -9.56 -6.27 -10.41
C PHE A 81 -9.60 -4.75 -10.31
N ASP A 82 -10.58 -4.25 -9.57
CA ASP A 82 -10.71 -2.84 -9.22
C ASP A 82 -9.99 -2.59 -7.88
N PHE A 83 -8.88 -1.86 -7.93
CA PHE A 83 -8.20 -1.39 -6.74
C PHE A 83 -8.57 0.08 -6.51
N SER A 84 -9.59 0.28 -5.68
CA SER A 84 -10.12 1.59 -5.33
C SER A 84 -10.20 1.81 -3.83
N GLY A 85 -10.14 3.09 -3.45
CA GLY A 85 -10.18 3.49 -2.06
C GLY A 85 -10.29 4.99 -1.89
N ARG A 86 -10.37 5.41 -0.62
CA ARG A 86 -10.43 6.82 -0.22
C ARG A 86 -9.31 7.14 0.75
N TYR A 87 -8.58 8.22 0.48
CA TYR A 87 -7.52 8.69 1.36
C TYR A 87 -8.09 9.23 2.65
N THR A 88 -7.64 8.67 3.76
CA THR A 88 -7.99 9.10 5.13
C THR A 88 -6.96 10.06 5.69
N LYS A 89 -5.72 10.01 5.19
CA LYS A 89 -4.66 10.97 5.53
C LYS A 89 -3.64 11.06 4.39
N VAL A 90 -3.20 12.28 4.09
CA VAL A 90 -2.08 12.53 3.16
C VAL A 90 -1.16 13.58 3.79
N ILE A 91 0.04 13.17 4.16
CA ILE A 91 1.12 14.08 4.58
C ILE A 91 2.20 14.00 3.51
N CYS A 92 2.37 15.10 2.77
CA CYS A 92 3.32 15.20 1.67
C CYS A 92 4.70 14.65 2.06
N GLN A 93 5.21 13.72 1.25
CA GLN A 93 6.53 13.09 1.40
C GLN A 93 6.75 12.30 2.70
N LYS A 94 5.68 11.97 3.44
CA LYS A 94 5.79 11.29 4.74
C LYS A 94 4.82 10.14 4.92
N GLU A 95 3.55 10.35 4.61
CA GLU A 95 2.51 9.39 4.97
C GLU A 95 1.34 9.46 3.98
N ILE A 96 0.84 8.28 3.61
CA ILE A 96 -0.42 8.11 2.89
C ILE A 96 -1.19 7.02 3.63
N ALA A 97 -2.41 7.32 4.04
CA ALA A 97 -3.34 6.34 4.60
C ALA A 97 -4.65 6.35 3.82
N PHE A 98 -5.24 5.18 3.62
CA PHE A 98 -6.52 5.05 2.92
C PHE A 98 -7.33 3.83 3.39
N THR A 99 -8.62 3.89 3.09
CA THR A 99 -9.55 2.79 3.27
C THR A 99 -9.97 2.24 1.91
N LEU A 100 -9.88 0.93 1.75
CA LEU A 100 -10.32 0.19 0.56
C LEU A 100 -11.85 0.05 0.52
N GLY A 101 -12.40 -0.32 -0.63
CA GLY A 101 -13.85 -0.53 -0.80
C GLY A 101 -14.48 -1.55 0.16
N ASP A 102 -13.69 -2.50 0.67
CA ASP A 102 -14.09 -3.51 1.65
C ASP A 102 -13.82 -3.11 3.12
N GLN A 103 -13.55 -1.82 3.35
CA GLN A 103 -13.25 -1.21 4.65
C GLN A 103 -11.90 -1.57 5.27
N ARG A 104 -11.07 -2.35 4.58
CA ARG A 104 -9.70 -2.59 5.02
C ARG A 104 -8.86 -1.33 4.95
N LYS A 105 -7.99 -1.15 5.93
CA LYS A 105 -7.10 0.00 6.03
C LYS A 105 -5.71 -0.33 5.53
N VAL A 106 -5.09 0.66 4.92
CA VAL A 106 -3.69 0.63 4.49
C VAL A 106 -3.01 1.93 4.92
N ASP A 107 -1.82 1.79 5.49
CA ASP A 107 -0.96 2.88 5.92
C ASP A 107 0.41 2.72 5.25
N ILE A 108 0.90 3.79 4.61
CA ILE A 108 2.20 3.82 3.94
C ILE A 108 3.02 4.97 4.52
N ILE A 109 4.20 4.63 5.02
CA ILE A 109 5.15 5.58 5.60
C ILE A 109 6.39 5.66 4.72
N PHE A 110 6.81 6.90 4.42
CA PHE A 110 8.03 7.21 3.68
C PHE A 110 9.05 7.80 4.65
N ASN A 111 10.01 6.98 5.08
CA ASN A 111 11.05 7.39 6.00
C ASN A 111 12.32 7.76 5.23
N ASP A 112 12.66 9.05 5.21
CA ASP A 112 13.94 9.52 4.69
C ASP A 112 15.07 9.15 5.66
N LYS A 113 16.02 8.33 5.20
CA LYS A 113 17.21 7.93 5.96
C LYS A 113 18.47 8.70 5.54
N GLY A 114 18.35 9.64 4.61
CA GLY A 114 19.43 10.45 4.05
C GLY A 114 20.06 9.84 2.80
N ASP A 115 20.42 8.56 2.81
CA ASP A 115 21.00 7.85 1.67
C ASP A 115 19.97 7.04 0.85
N HIS A 116 18.84 6.72 1.46
CA HIS A 116 17.71 6.03 0.83
C HIS A 116 16.38 6.40 1.52
N ILE A 117 15.28 6.10 0.84
CA ILE A 117 13.94 6.14 1.43
C ILE A 117 13.55 4.73 1.83
N GLU A 118 13.15 4.54 3.08
CA GLU A 118 12.52 3.33 3.55
C GLU A 118 11.00 3.50 3.47
N ILE A 119 10.36 2.73 2.59
CA ILE A 119 8.90 2.63 2.52
C ILE A 119 8.47 1.47 3.42
N ILE A 120 7.53 1.75 4.31
CA ILE A 120 6.85 0.74 5.14
C ILE A 120 5.38 0.81 4.81
N GLU A 121 4.79 -0.32 4.42
CA GLU A 121 3.37 -0.43 4.09
C GLU A 121 2.73 -1.48 4.99
N THR A 122 1.68 -1.06 5.69
CA THR A 122 0.93 -1.88 6.63
C THR A 122 -0.52 -1.95 6.18
N PHE A 123 -1.08 -3.17 6.09
CA PHE A 123 -2.45 -3.37 5.65
C PHE A 123 -3.19 -4.39 6.50
N GLU A 124 -4.51 -4.23 6.60
CA GLU A 124 -5.40 -5.25 7.16
C GLU A 124 -5.54 -6.42 6.17
N ALA A 125 -5.18 -7.62 6.61
CA ALA A 125 -5.34 -8.83 5.79
C ALA A 125 -6.83 -9.21 5.68
N GLU A 126 -7.23 -9.63 4.48
CA GLU A 126 -8.54 -10.25 4.27
C GLU A 126 -8.56 -11.71 4.77
N GLN A 127 -9.75 -12.32 4.85
CA GLN A 127 -9.96 -13.64 5.47
C GLN A 127 -10.12 -14.81 4.47
N GLU A 128 -10.27 -14.52 3.19
CA GLU A 128 -10.41 -15.44 2.07
C GLU A 128 -9.09 -16.11 1.66
N ASN A 129 -7.98 -15.36 1.59
CA ASN A 129 -6.67 -15.91 1.18
C ASN A 129 -5.67 -16.01 2.34
N PRO A 130 -4.72 -16.96 2.27
CA PRO A 130 -3.65 -17.06 3.26
C PRO A 130 -2.84 -15.76 3.36
N ILE A 131 -2.57 -15.35 4.60
CA ILE A 131 -1.81 -14.12 4.91
C ILE A 131 -0.45 -14.10 4.21
N GLU A 132 0.24 -15.24 4.13
CA GLU A 132 1.53 -15.34 3.45
C GLU A 132 1.42 -15.05 1.95
N MET A 133 0.31 -15.45 1.32
CA MET A 133 0.05 -15.16 -0.10
C MET A 133 -0.20 -13.67 -0.30
N GLN A 134 -1.01 -13.05 0.57
CA GLN A 134 -1.25 -11.61 0.55
C GLN A 134 0.08 -10.86 0.73
N GLN A 135 0.85 -11.14 1.78
CA GLN A 135 2.14 -10.51 2.04
C GLN A 135 3.10 -10.60 0.84
N LYS A 136 3.21 -11.79 0.23
CA LYS A 136 4.05 -11.99 -0.97
C LYS A 136 3.56 -11.16 -2.17
N GLY A 137 2.25 -11.08 -2.38
CA GLY A 137 1.65 -10.28 -3.45
C GLY A 137 1.99 -8.80 -3.33
N TRP A 138 1.70 -8.22 -2.17
CA TRP A 138 1.98 -6.81 -1.87
C TRP A 138 3.49 -6.52 -1.92
N GLN A 139 4.33 -7.39 -1.34
CA GLN A 139 5.79 -7.23 -1.42
C GLN A 139 6.31 -7.27 -2.86
N SER A 140 5.71 -8.08 -3.73
CA SER A 140 6.08 -8.16 -5.14
C SER A 140 5.77 -6.84 -5.88
N ILE A 141 4.62 -6.22 -5.58
CA ILE A 141 4.23 -4.91 -6.12
C ILE A 141 5.21 -3.84 -5.63
N LEU A 142 5.53 -3.80 -4.34
CA LEU A 142 6.49 -2.86 -3.76
C LEU A 142 7.90 -3.04 -4.36
N ASN A 143 8.32 -4.28 -4.62
CA ASN A 143 9.57 -4.58 -5.31
C ASN A 143 9.58 -4.10 -6.76
N ASN A 144 8.45 -4.18 -7.47
CA ASN A 144 8.31 -3.63 -8.82
C ASN A 144 8.40 -2.10 -8.81
N PHE A 145 7.79 -1.45 -7.82
CA PHE A 145 7.94 -0.01 -7.61
C PHE A 145 9.41 0.38 -7.37
N LYS A 146 10.11 -0.29 -6.45
CA LYS A 146 11.55 -0.07 -6.21
C LYS A 146 12.35 -0.14 -7.50
N LYS A 147 12.21 -1.24 -8.26
CA LYS A 147 12.90 -1.42 -9.55
C LYS A 147 12.59 -0.30 -10.54
N TYR A 148 11.33 0.14 -10.58
CA TYR A 148 10.90 1.20 -11.49
C TYR A 148 11.56 2.55 -11.16
N VAL A 149 11.54 2.96 -9.90
CA VAL A 149 12.16 4.21 -9.42
C VAL A 149 13.68 4.21 -9.61
N GLU A 150 14.34 3.07 -9.40
CA GLU A 150 15.80 2.95 -9.52
C GLU A 150 16.28 2.86 -10.97
N SER A 151 15.38 2.68 -11.95
CA SER A 151 15.71 2.52 -13.38
C SER A 151 15.30 3.69 -14.29
N HIS A 152 14.55 4.66 -13.77
CA HIS A 152 14.06 5.85 -14.51
C HIS A 152 14.19 7.06 -13.60
#